data_AF-A0A151WJT0-F1
#
_entry.id   AF-A0A151WJT0-F1
#
_cell.length_a   1.000
_cell.length_b   1.000
_cell.length_c   1.000
_cell.angle_alpha   90.00
_cell.angle_beta   90.00
_cell.angle_gamma   90.00
#
_symmetry.space_group_name_H-M   'P 1'
#
loop_
_entity.id
_entity.type
_entity.pdbx_description
1 polymer ?
#
loop_
_entity_poly.entity_id
_entity_poly.type
_entity_poly.pdbx_seq_one_letter_code
_entity_poly.pdbx_strand_id
1 'polypeptide(L)'
;MREHAVYNVFTCSIMGSTRVCVQLCVYVAFVAAVVAADQDTSKCLGPLTYYKDLGCTPIYNNEKNNCPKRFNCTHIKQRSKNKCYINGRIYKTEQFLNAEDANVCDISCMCRPAFHTQDQIAAFDCTNSIQCKQIEKKEGCYVRQNPTRCCKSPKQICPLSLDVIPICDVNGQTYLDGEDFKVDEEPDLICICQPGYKGKNVPPFCTKLNHSPCLHPAFSHDDHFRRNCAPVFNDYAENNTCYMMMLCQTPGDVVISKRKLPFTMDDNYTKECDKTKCPGPLAYYKGLGCSPVYEKEGDCCATKYNCDHLKEKDPNKCYVNGKQYEIGEKLKDEDKNPCDIGCTCRAGYGGIAEFSCAIVDCFHGQPNPDCYRQHYPLKCCPGDEVCPENPEDRATCNVNGKEYKEGDYFSIENDPDLTCTCQPDYKGENVEPFCAKPKRPYCDPGFSHSHEIINKCAPVYYPTQSPQTSCNAFSRCQNDNDTVIHEDNPKTRPSPDDEDVCHFGSMVMRRGDELNQDTDYNSICVRCVCEVPPVPTCQRLPYDECDH
;
A
#
# COMPACT_ATOMS: atom_id res chain seq x y z
N MET A 1 -47.77 -31.06 27.24
CA MET A 1 -47.24 -32.45 27.19
C MET A 1 -45.72 -32.30 27.11
N ARG A 2 -45.01 -32.42 28.25
CA ARG A 2 -44.22 -33.61 28.68
C ARG A 2 -43.17 -33.98 27.62
N GLU A 3 -41.87 -34.10 27.87
CA GLU A 3 -41.12 -34.60 29.05
C GLU A 3 -39.65 -34.15 28.91
N HIS A 4 -39.06 -33.51 29.92
CA HIS A 4 -38.15 -34.05 30.96
C HIS A 4 -36.65 -34.12 30.61
N ALA A 5 -35.90 -33.22 31.25
CA ALA A 5 -34.47 -33.30 31.51
C ALA A 5 -34.19 -34.35 32.59
N VAL A 6 -33.06 -35.06 32.47
CA VAL A 6 -32.48 -35.88 33.54
C VAL A 6 -31.01 -35.47 33.71
N TYR A 7 -30.72 -34.84 34.85
CA TYR A 7 -29.38 -34.72 35.40
C TYR A 7 -28.99 -36.06 36.05
N ASN A 8 -27.77 -36.53 35.84
CA ASN A 8 -27.14 -37.52 36.71
C ASN A 8 -25.87 -36.94 37.33
N VAL A 9 -25.90 -36.85 38.66
CA VAL A 9 -24.81 -36.52 39.56
C VAL A 9 -24.00 -37.80 39.80
N PHE A 10 -22.67 -37.73 39.72
CA PHE A 10 -21.82 -38.73 40.36
C PHE A 10 -20.74 -38.06 41.22
N THR A 11 -20.89 -38.25 42.52
CA THR A 11 -19.93 -37.99 43.60
C THR A 11 -18.78 -38.99 43.55
N CYS A 12 -17.55 -38.52 43.78
CA CYS A 12 -16.36 -39.35 43.91
C CYS A 12 -16.08 -39.62 45.40
N SER A 13 -15.98 -40.91 45.79
CA SER A 13 -15.52 -41.34 47.11
C SER A 13 -14.22 -42.14 46.97
N ILE A 14 -13.24 -41.84 47.81
CA ILE A 14 -11.87 -42.36 47.82
C ILE A 14 -11.82 -43.67 48.63
N MET A 15 -11.10 -44.70 48.15
CA MET A 15 -10.09 -45.49 48.89
C MET A 15 -9.67 -46.78 48.15
N GLY A 16 -8.36 -46.99 47.96
CA GLY A 16 -7.74 -48.33 47.96
C GLY A 16 -7.28 -48.94 46.62
N SER A 17 -5.97 -48.85 46.36
CA SER A 17 -5.09 -49.81 45.64
C SER A 17 -5.39 -50.29 44.20
N THR A 18 -4.54 -49.83 43.27
CA THR A 18 -3.94 -50.54 42.10
C THR A 18 -4.80 -51.44 41.18
N ARG A 19 -5.14 -50.97 39.98
CA ARG A 19 -4.64 -51.46 38.67
C ARG A 19 -5.25 -50.71 37.48
N VAL A 20 -4.43 -50.61 36.45
CA VAL A 20 -4.64 -50.06 35.10
C VAL A 20 -6.01 -50.38 34.48
N CYS A 21 -6.74 -49.33 34.07
CA CYS A 21 -7.75 -49.39 33.01
C CYS A 21 -7.56 -48.19 32.06
N VAL A 22 -6.83 -48.51 31.00
CA VAL A 22 -6.82 -48.01 29.62
C VAL A 22 -8.02 -47.15 29.18
N GLN A 23 -7.68 -45.95 28.69
CA GLN A 23 -8.22 -45.23 27.53
C GLN A 23 -9.68 -44.70 27.47
N LEU A 24 -9.73 -43.56 26.75
CA LEU A 24 -10.83 -42.95 26.00
C LEU A 24 -11.77 -42.02 26.78
N CYS A 25 -11.87 -40.79 26.26
CA CYS A 25 -12.81 -39.71 26.59
C CYS A 25 -12.50 -39.06 27.95
N VAL A 26 -11.83 -37.90 28.03
CA VAL A 26 -12.30 -36.59 27.54
C VAL A 26 -11.10 -35.68 27.25
N TYR A 27 -10.70 -35.60 25.98
CA TYR A 27 -10.04 -34.44 25.40
C TYR A 27 -11.01 -33.84 24.38
N VAL A 28 -12.19 -33.44 24.86
CA VAL A 28 -13.21 -32.74 24.06
C VAL A 28 -13.55 -31.47 24.83
N ALA A 29 -12.69 -30.46 24.74
CA ALA A 29 -13.05 -29.07 25.05
C ALA A 29 -11.97 -28.03 24.69
N PHE A 30 -10.70 -28.38 24.50
CA PHE A 30 -9.65 -27.38 24.23
C PHE A 30 -8.65 -27.77 23.12
N VAL A 31 -9.17 -28.33 22.03
CA VAL A 31 -8.47 -28.37 20.74
C VAL A 31 -9.42 -27.85 19.66
N ALA A 32 -9.77 -26.57 19.76
CA ALA A 32 -9.91 -25.74 18.55
C ALA A 32 -8.50 -25.21 18.20
N ALA A 33 -7.51 -26.10 18.16
CA ALA A 33 -6.19 -25.81 17.65
C ALA A 33 -6.22 -26.26 16.18
N VAL A 34 -6.29 -25.28 15.29
CA VAL A 34 -5.76 -25.27 13.93
C VAL A 34 -5.55 -26.68 13.35
N VAL A 35 -6.63 -27.33 12.96
CA VAL A 35 -6.56 -28.30 11.86
C VAL A 35 -6.78 -27.45 10.62
N ALA A 36 -5.72 -26.77 10.18
CA ALA A 36 -5.63 -26.48 8.76
C ALA A 36 -5.59 -27.86 8.12
N ALA A 37 -6.73 -28.31 7.57
CA ALA A 37 -6.74 -29.47 6.71
C ALA A 37 -5.65 -29.22 5.68
N ASP A 38 -4.66 -30.11 5.63
CA ASP A 38 -3.57 -30.11 4.67
C ASP A 38 -4.19 -30.45 3.31
N GLN A 39 -4.91 -29.47 2.74
CA GLN A 39 -5.48 -29.54 1.42
C GLN A 39 -4.32 -29.40 0.44
N ASP A 40 -4.27 -30.28 -0.55
CA ASP A 40 -3.26 -30.25 -1.60
C ASP A 40 -3.31 -28.91 -2.36
N THR A 41 -2.49 -27.95 -1.90
CA THR A 41 -2.35 -26.62 -2.49
C THR A 41 -1.32 -26.59 -3.63
N SER A 42 -0.73 -27.74 -3.99
CA SER A 42 0.36 -27.81 -4.98
C SER A 42 -0.02 -27.27 -6.36
N LYS A 43 -1.33 -27.21 -6.68
CA LYS A 43 -1.88 -26.71 -7.96
C LYS A 43 -2.30 -25.24 -7.94
N CYS A 44 -2.13 -24.56 -6.81
CA CYS A 44 -2.62 -23.19 -6.64
C CYS A 44 -1.57 -22.18 -7.10
N LEU A 45 -2.01 -21.17 -7.85
CA LEU A 45 -1.14 -20.11 -8.34
C LEU A 45 -0.65 -19.22 -7.19
N GLY A 46 0.51 -18.58 -7.36
CA GLY A 46 1.05 -17.58 -6.44
C GLY A 46 2.01 -18.13 -5.36
N PRO A 47 2.61 -17.25 -4.55
CA PRO A 47 3.71 -17.63 -3.66
C PRO A 47 3.20 -18.18 -2.33
N LEU A 48 2.51 -19.32 -2.36
CA LEU A 48 1.85 -19.91 -1.19
C LEU A 48 2.83 -20.21 -0.06
N THR A 49 4.00 -20.74 -0.41
CA THR A 49 5.06 -21.12 0.54
C THR A 49 5.56 -19.92 1.32
N TYR A 50 5.73 -18.76 0.67
CA TYR A 50 6.09 -17.51 1.34
C TYR A 50 5.06 -17.11 2.40
N TYR A 51 3.75 -17.19 2.10
CA TYR A 51 2.72 -16.87 3.09
C TYR A 51 2.60 -17.90 4.22
N LYS A 52 2.86 -19.18 3.92
CA LYS A 52 2.93 -20.25 4.93
C LYS A 52 4.09 -20.02 5.90
N ASP A 53 5.28 -19.71 5.40
CA ASP A 53 6.47 -19.39 6.21
C ASP A 53 6.22 -18.20 7.16
N LEU A 54 5.45 -17.22 6.70
CA LEU A 54 5.04 -16.09 7.53
C LEU A 54 4.02 -16.44 8.61
N GLY A 55 3.44 -17.63 8.55
CA GLY A 55 2.34 -18.08 9.40
C GLY A 55 1.03 -17.35 9.08
N CYS A 56 0.85 -16.89 7.85
CA CYS A 56 -0.41 -16.26 7.44
C CYS A 56 -1.52 -17.31 7.29
N THR A 57 -2.74 -16.93 7.67
CA THR A 57 -3.88 -17.85 7.61
C THR A 57 -4.56 -17.77 6.23
N PRO A 58 -4.70 -18.88 5.48
CA PRO A 58 -5.40 -18.87 4.20
C PRO A 58 -6.91 -18.60 4.37
N ILE A 59 -7.51 -17.86 3.44
CA ILE A 59 -8.95 -17.57 3.36
C ILE A 59 -9.49 -18.10 2.04
N TYR A 60 -10.52 -18.96 2.12
CA TYR A 60 -11.18 -19.61 0.99
C TYR A 60 -12.56 -19.00 0.73
N ASN A 61 -13.00 -18.96 -0.54
CA ASN A 61 -14.33 -18.45 -0.92
C ASN A 61 -15.47 -19.42 -0.58
N ASN A 62 -15.21 -20.74 -0.60
CA ASN A 62 -16.18 -21.82 -0.43
C ASN A 62 -15.44 -23.11 -0.01
N GLU A 63 -16.09 -24.02 0.73
CA GLU A 63 -15.52 -25.29 1.21
C GLU A 63 -15.06 -26.27 0.10
N LYS A 64 -15.41 -26.00 -1.17
CA LYS A 64 -15.06 -26.87 -2.32
C LYS A 64 -13.81 -26.44 -3.10
N ASN A 65 -13.20 -25.29 -2.79
CA ASN A 65 -12.04 -24.79 -3.52
C ASN A 65 -10.76 -25.06 -2.74
N ASN A 66 -9.83 -25.83 -3.31
CA ASN A 66 -8.56 -26.18 -2.65
C ASN A 66 -7.55 -25.02 -2.64
N CYS A 67 -7.82 -23.93 -3.35
CA CYS A 67 -6.91 -22.79 -3.44
C CYS A 67 -7.40 -21.59 -2.63
N PRO A 68 -6.52 -21.02 -1.77
CA PRO A 68 -6.86 -19.81 -1.01
C PRO A 68 -7.02 -18.63 -1.96
N LYS A 69 -8.07 -17.83 -1.75
CA LYS A 69 -8.25 -16.57 -2.48
C LYS A 69 -7.28 -15.51 -1.99
N ARG A 70 -6.99 -15.52 -0.69
CA ARG A 70 -6.12 -14.54 -0.02
C ARG A 70 -5.56 -15.13 1.27
N PHE A 71 -4.56 -14.47 1.84
CA PHE A 71 -3.98 -14.81 3.13
C PHE A 71 -4.16 -13.66 4.12
N ASN A 72 -4.50 -13.99 5.37
CA ASN A 72 -4.52 -13.05 6.48
C ASN A 72 -3.16 -13.05 7.18
N CYS A 73 -2.42 -11.95 7.03
CA CYS A 73 -1.09 -11.74 7.61
C CYS A 73 -1.08 -10.64 8.68
N THR A 74 -2.24 -10.30 9.26
CA THR A 74 -2.38 -9.17 10.20
C THR A 74 -1.52 -9.30 11.46
N HIS A 75 -1.24 -10.54 11.90
CA HIS A 75 -0.37 -10.83 13.05
C HIS A 75 1.07 -10.33 12.86
N ILE A 76 1.54 -10.14 11.62
CA ILE A 76 2.90 -9.68 11.33
C ILE A 76 3.09 -8.23 11.76
N LYS A 77 2.10 -7.35 11.54
CA LYS A 77 2.18 -5.92 11.91
C LYS A 77 2.25 -5.71 13.43
N GLN A 78 1.73 -6.66 14.20
CA GLN A 78 1.72 -6.65 15.67
C GLN A 78 3.03 -7.17 16.29
N ARG A 79 3.98 -7.65 15.46
CA ARG A 79 5.27 -8.16 15.94
C ARG A 79 6.12 -7.04 16.52
N SER A 80 6.73 -7.29 17.67
CA SER A 80 7.66 -6.37 18.32
C SER A 80 8.95 -6.28 17.52
N LYS A 81 9.53 -5.08 17.40
CA LYS A 81 10.85 -4.87 16.80
C LYS A 81 11.98 -5.61 17.52
N ASN A 82 11.80 -5.97 18.79
CA ASN A 82 12.85 -6.54 19.64
C ASN A 82 12.69 -8.05 19.89
N LYS A 83 11.84 -8.74 19.12
CA LYS A 83 11.61 -10.18 19.26
C LYS A 83 11.67 -10.85 17.89
N CYS A 84 12.10 -12.11 17.85
CA CYS A 84 12.12 -12.92 16.64
C CYS A 84 10.89 -13.82 16.56
N TYR A 85 10.45 -14.12 15.34
CA TYR A 85 9.19 -14.81 15.09
C TYR A 85 9.35 -15.82 13.96
N ILE A 86 9.02 -17.08 14.22
CA ILE A 86 9.06 -18.18 13.25
C ILE A 86 8.05 -19.25 13.66
N ASN A 87 7.40 -19.89 12.68
CA ASN A 87 6.44 -20.98 12.92
C ASN A 87 5.36 -20.67 13.98
N GLY A 88 4.92 -19.40 14.05
CA GLY A 88 3.93 -18.94 15.02
C GLY A 88 4.44 -18.74 16.46
N ARG A 89 5.72 -18.99 16.74
CA ARG A 89 6.35 -18.80 18.05
C ARG A 89 7.12 -17.48 18.14
N ILE A 90 7.32 -17.03 19.38
CA ILE A 90 7.96 -15.76 19.72
C ILE A 90 9.21 -16.04 20.56
N TYR A 91 10.34 -15.47 20.15
CA TYR A 91 11.64 -15.62 20.80
C TYR A 91 12.12 -14.28 21.34
N LYS A 92 12.66 -14.31 22.56
CA LYS A 92 13.34 -13.15 23.13
C LYS A 92 14.73 -13.00 22.51
N THR A 93 15.28 -11.80 22.55
CA THR A 93 16.67 -11.54 22.20
C THR A 93 17.61 -12.46 23.00
N GLU A 94 18.68 -12.91 22.37
CA GLU A 94 19.67 -13.89 22.87
C GLU A 94 19.09 -15.31 23.11
N GLN A 95 17.87 -15.60 22.66
CA GLN A 95 17.31 -16.94 22.70
C GLN A 95 17.66 -17.73 21.44
N PHE A 96 18.17 -18.95 21.60
CA PHE A 96 18.41 -19.89 20.51
C PHE A 96 17.09 -20.40 19.90
N LEU A 97 17.11 -20.68 18.60
CA LEU A 97 16.01 -21.30 17.88
C LEU A 97 15.81 -22.74 18.37
N ASN A 98 14.55 -23.11 18.65
CA ASN A 98 14.25 -24.46 19.13
C ASN A 98 14.34 -25.48 17.99
N ALA A 99 14.70 -26.73 18.31
CA ALA A 99 14.77 -27.82 17.32
C ALA A 99 13.42 -28.12 16.61
N GLU A 100 12.29 -27.79 17.23
CA GLU A 100 10.95 -27.94 16.64
C GLU A 100 10.66 -26.90 15.54
N ASP A 101 11.35 -25.76 15.59
CA ASP A 101 11.11 -24.63 14.71
C ASP A 101 12.29 -24.41 13.74
N ALA A 102 13.44 -25.02 14.01
CA ALA A 102 14.65 -24.97 13.18
C ALA A 102 14.62 -26.03 12.07
N ASN A 103 15.07 -25.69 10.86
CA ASN A 103 15.61 -26.73 9.99
C ASN A 103 16.94 -27.26 10.54
N VAL A 104 17.44 -28.35 9.96
CA VAL A 104 18.66 -29.04 10.40
C VAL A 104 19.86 -28.09 10.54
N CYS A 105 19.95 -27.06 9.71
CA CYS A 105 21.03 -26.07 9.72
C CYS A 105 20.81 -24.85 10.62
N ASP A 106 19.59 -24.67 11.15
CA ASP A 106 19.22 -23.42 11.84
C ASP A 106 19.23 -23.57 13.37
N ILE A 107 19.55 -24.78 13.87
CA ILE A 107 19.51 -25.10 15.30
C ILE A 107 20.49 -24.25 16.14
N SER A 108 21.52 -23.68 15.51
CA SER A 108 22.48 -22.77 16.15
C SER A 108 22.13 -21.29 16.00
N CYS A 109 21.04 -20.96 15.31
CA CYS A 109 20.63 -19.57 15.12
C CYS A 109 20.09 -19.00 16.42
N MET A 110 20.42 -17.73 16.67
CA MET A 110 20.03 -17.03 17.88
C MET A 110 19.34 -15.73 17.52
N CYS A 111 18.27 -15.42 18.23
CA CYS A 111 17.54 -14.17 18.03
C CYS A 111 18.41 -12.98 18.45
N ARG A 112 18.84 -12.16 17.50
CA ARG A 112 19.67 -10.97 17.74
C ARG A 112 18.85 -9.69 17.58
N PRO A 113 19.17 -8.63 18.33
CA PRO A 113 18.57 -7.32 18.10
C PRO A 113 19.16 -6.71 16.82
N ALA A 114 18.41 -5.79 16.22
CA ALA A 114 18.94 -4.94 15.15
C ALA A 114 20.05 -4.02 15.68
N PHE A 115 21.16 -3.89 14.96
CA PHE A 115 22.32 -3.13 15.44
C PHE A 115 22.24 -1.64 15.11
N HIS A 116 21.77 -1.22 13.93
CA HIS A 116 21.77 0.20 13.55
C HIS A 116 20.76 0.52 12.43
N THR A 117 19.66 1.20 12.77
CA THR A 117 18.75 2.09 11.97
C THR A 117 17.30 1.98 12.47
N GLN A 118 16.45 2.98 12.20
CA GLN A 118 15.01 2.97 12.57
C GLN A 118 14.21 1.85 11.87
N ASP A 119 14.77 1.26 10.81
CA ASP A 119 14.12 0.37 9.85
C ASP A 119 14.45 -1.12 10.02
N GLN A 120 15.21 -1.47 11.05
CA GLN A 120 15.60 -2.85 11.33
C GLN A 120 14.76 -3.48 12.47
N ILE A 121 14.64 -4.80 12.43
CA ILE A 121 13.96 -5.64 13.42
C ILE A 121 14.89 -6.74 13.93
N ALA A 122 14.56 -7.30 15.09
CA ALA A 122 15.22 -8.50 15.61
C ALA A 122 14.95 -9.69 14.67
N ALA A 123 16.02 -10.43 14.38
CA ALA A 123 16.00 -11.57 13.48
C ALA A 123 16.91 -12.69 14.02
N PHE A 124 16.72 -13.90 13.52
CA PHE A 124 17.63 -14.99 13.83
C PHE A 124 18.94 -14.83 13.06
N ASP A 125 20.02 -14.60 13.81
CA ASP A 125 21.37 -14.58 13.31
C ASP A 125 22.01 -15.93 13.58
N CYS A 126 22.42 -16.59 12.51
CA CYS A 126 23.09 -17.87 12.54
C CYS A 126 24.59 -17.59 12.49
N THR A 127 25.23 -17.51 13.66
CA THR A 127 26.67 -17.21 13.77
C THR A 127 27.48 -18.10 12.82
N ASN A 128 27.96 -17.48 11.74
CA ASN A 128 28.55 -18.08 10.55
C ASN A 128 27.65 -19.16 9.94
N SER A 129 27.00 -18.82 8.82
CA SER A 129 26.80 -19.72 7.69
C SER A 129 27.86 -20.80 7.74
N ILE A 130 27.50 -22.02 8.15
CA ILE A 130 28.49 -23.09 8.19
C ILE A 130 28.94 -23.19 6.74
N GLN A 131 30.14 -22.69 6.44
CA GLN A 131 30.79 -22.91 5.16
C GLN A 131 31.04 -24.42 5.16
N CYS A 132 30.00 -25.17 4.78
CA CYS A 132 30.07 -26.59 4.52
C CYS A 132 31.30 -26.73 3.62
N LYS A 133 32.34 -27.39 4.12
CA LYS A 133 33.60 -27.54 3.38
C LYS A 133 33.25 -28.14 2.03
N GLN A 134 33.30 -27.33 0.97
CA GLN A 134 33.05 -27.83 -0.37
C GLN A 134 34.18 -28.79 -0.69
N ILE A 135 33.81 -30.03 -0.99
CA ILE A 135 34.78 -31.04 -1.41
C ILE A 135 34.91 -30.87 -2.91
N GLU A 136 36.13 -30.59 -3.38
CA GLU A 136 36.43 -30.63 -4.80
C GLU A 136 36.19 -32.05 -5.32
N LYS A 137 35.18 -32.19 -6.18
CA LYS A 137 34.81 -33.46 -6.82
C LYS A 137 35.98 -33.91 -7.69
N LYS A 138 36.68 -34.98 -7.28
CA LYS A 138 37.66 -35.64 -8.15
C LYS A 138 36.94 -36.26 -9.35
N GLU A 139 37.61 -36.22 -10.50
CA GLU A 139 37.13 -36.85 -11.73
C GLU A 139 36.80 -38.33 -11.50
N GLY A 140 35.62 -38.76 -11.95
CA GLY A 140 35.10 -40.12 -11.72
C GLY A 140 34.48 -40.39 -10.34
N CYS A 141 34.41 -39.41 -9.44
CA CYS A 141 33.75 -39.53 -8.13
C CYS A 141 32.47 -38.71 -8.05
N TYR A 142 31.54 -39.05 -7.16
CA TYR A 142 30.37 -38.25 -6.81
C TYR A 142 30.32 -37.98 -5.30
N VAL A 143 29.44 -37.06 -4.89
CA VAL A 143 29.33 -36.61 -3.50
C VAL A 143 27.93 -36.94 -2.98
N ARG A 144 27.85 -37.65 -1.86
CA ARG A 144 26.60 -37.94 -1.17
C ARG A 144 26.47 -37.08 0.08
N GLN A 145 25.38 -36.33 0.18
CA GLN A 145 25.02 -35.59 1.38
C GLN A 145 24.03 -36.37 2.25
N ASN A 146 24.01 -36.08 3.55
CA ASN A 146 23.02 -36.63 4.48
C ASN A 146 21.99 -35.54 4.78
N PRO A 147 20.73 -35.69 4.34
CA PRO A 147 19.73 -34.63 4.49
C PRO A 147 19.37 -34.36 5.96
N THR A 148 19.63 -35.31 6.86
CA THR A 148 19.33 -35.19 8.31
C THR A 148 20.41 -34.47 9.12
N ARG A 149 21.53 -34.05 8.51
CA ARG A 149 22.69 -33.49 9.22
C ARG A 149 23.28 -32.28 8.51
N CYS A 150 23.28 -31.13 9.18
CA CYS A 150 23.90 -29.91 8.65
C CYS A 150 25.42 -30.04 8.62
N CYS A 151 26.03 -29.78 7.46
CA CYS A 151 27.47 -29.67 7.22
C CYS A 151 28.36 -30.78 7.82
N LYS A 152 27.83 -31.98 8.05
CA LYS A 152 28.66 -33.16 8.37
C LYS A 152 29.21 -33.72 7.07
N SER A 153 30.39 -33.22 6.69
CA SER A 153 31.32 -33.69 5.65
C SER A 153 30.68 -34.56 4.57
N PRO A 154 30.37 -34.00 3.38
CA PRO A 154 29.85 -34.78 2.27
C PRO A 154 30.72 -36.02 2.03
N LYS A 155 30.12 -37.19 1.77
CA LYS A 155 30.90 -38.39 1.50
C LYS A 155 31.24 -38.41 0.01
N GLN A 156 32.52 -38.21 -0.32
CA GLN A 156 33.00 -38.46 -1.68
C GLN A 156 33.09 -39.97 -1.93
N ILE A 157 32.50 -40.43 -3.02
CA ILE A 157 32.45 -41.83 -3.41
C ILE A 157 33.01 -41.94 -4.83
N CYS A 158 34.04 -42.76 -5.00
CA CYS A 158 34.72 -42.97 -6.28
C CYS A 158 34.47 -44.41 -6.74
N PRO A 159 33.45 -44.67 -7.56
CA PRO A 159 33.19 -46.00 -8.09
C PRO A 159 34.28 -46.43 -9.09
N LEU A 160 34.43 -47.75 -9.28
CA LEU A 160 35.38 -48.32 -10.26
C LEU A 160 34.91 -48.11 -11.72
N SER A 161 33.60 -48.00 -11.94
CA SER A 161 32.95 -47.58 -13.18
C SER A 161 31.65 -46.83 -12.84
N LEU A 162 31.26 -45.86 -13.68
CA LEU A 162 30.00 -45.11 -13.52
C LEU A 162 28.76 -46.01 -13.66
N ASP A 163 28.88 -47.18 -14.30
CA ASP A 163 27.79 -48.14 -14.49
C ASP A 163 27.38 -48.89 -13.21
N VAL A 164 28.13 -48.71 -12.11
CA VAL A 164 27.91 -49.41 -10.82
C VAL A 164 27.39 -48.45 -9.74
N ILE A 165 26.99 -47.24 -10.13
CA ILE A 165 26.40 -46.28 -9.19
C ILE A 165 25.00 -46.79 -8.81
N PRO A 166 24.69 -46.93 -7.51
CA PRO A 166 23.35 -47.32 -7.06
C PRO A 166 22.29 -46.36 -7.59
N ILE A 167 21.14 -46.90 -7.98
CA ILE A 167 20.03 -46.12 -8.50
C ILE A 167 18.82 -46.21 -7.58
N CYS A 168 18.02 -45.15 -7.58
CA CYS A 168 16.70 -45.10 -6.95
C CYS A 168 15.66 -44.82 -8.02
N ASP A 169 14.64 -45.68 -8.11
CA ASP A 169 13.47 -45.41 -8.96
C ASP A 169 12.40 -44.71 -8.13
N VAL A 170 12.05 -43.49 -8.55
CA VAL A 170 11.05 -42.62 -7.89
C VAL A 170 10.09 -42.13 -8.96
N ASN A 171 8.81 -42.46 -8.84
CA ASN A 171 7.74 -42.02 -9.76
C ASN A 171 8.05 -42.26 -11.27
N GLY A 172 8.76 -43.34 -11.59
CA GLY A 172 9.15 -43.68 -12.96
C GLY A 172 10.37 -42.93 -13.50
N GLN A 173 11.05 -42.15 -12.65
CA GLN A 173 12.34 -41.52 -12.93
C GLN A 173 13.44 -42.21 -12.12
N THR A 174 14.60 -42.38 -12.75
CA THR A 174 15.76 -43.01 -12.13
C THR A 174 16.76 -41.95 -11.69
N TYR A 175 17.14 -41.99 -10.42
CA TYR A 175 18.10 -41.09 -9.79
C TYR A 175 19.36 -41.85 -9.42
N LEU A 176 20.51 -41.24 -9.60
CA LEU A 176 21.80 -41.78 -9.17
C LEU A 176 22.04 -41.48 -7.69
N ASP A 177 22.80 -42.35 -7.04
CA ASP A 177 23.24 -42.17 -5.67
C ASP A 177 23.88 -40.79 -5.41
N GLY A 178 23.33 -40.05 -4.44
CA GLY A 178 23.73 -38.69 -4.10
C GLY A 178 22.93 -37.60 -4.80
N GLU A 179 22.11 -37.90 -5.81
CA GLU A 179 21.19 -36.94 -6.43
C GLU A 179 19.98 -36.65 -5.55
N ASP A 180 19.53 -35.40 -5.57
CA ASP A 180 18.29 -34.97 -4.95
C ASP A 180 17.09 -35.29 -5.84
N PHE A 181 15.96 -35.63 -5.21
CA PHE A 181 14.70 -35.86 -5.90
C PHE A 181 13.54 -35.27 -5.13
N LYS A 182 12.46 -34.92 -5.84
CA LYS A 182 11.22 -34.40 -5.26
C LYS A 182 10.17 -35.51 -5.17
N VAL A 183 9.31 -35.41 -4.15
CA VAL A 183 8.16 -36.29 -3.96
C VAL A 183 6.91 -35.47 -4.23
N ASP A 184 6.14 -35.84 -5.25
CA ASP A 184 4.97 -35.07 -5.68
C ASP A 184 3.91 -34.97 -4.59
N GLU A 185 3.72 -36.03 -3.80
CA GLU A 185 2.75 -36.06 -2.69
C GLU A 185 3.21 -35.26 -1.46
N GLU A 186 4.51 -35.00 -1.32
CA GLU A 186 5.10 -34.32 -0.17
C GLU A 186 6.21 -33.36 -0.61
N PRO A 187 5.86 -32.21 -1.22
CA PRO A 187 6.82 -31.29 -1.83
C PRO A 187 7.78 -30.62 -0.83
N ASP A 188 7.47 -30.68 0.46
CA ASP A 188 8.28 -30.12 1.55
C ASP A 188 9.37 -31.10 2.04
N LEU A 189 9.44 -32.31 1.46
CA LEU A 189 10.51 -33.25 1.71
C LEU A 189 11.74 -32.93 0.86
N ILE A 190 12.89 -32.87 1.52
CA ILE A 190 14.19 -32.95 0.85
C ILE A 190 14.64 -34.41 0.89
N CYS A 191 14.72 -35.03 -0.28
CA CYS A 191 15.11 -36.42 -0.45
C CYS A 191 16.41 -36.54 -1.26
N ILE A 192 17.24 -37.51 -0.89
CA ILE A 192 18.48 -37.84 -1.60
C ILE A 192 18.47 -39.34 -1.92
N CYS A 193 18.78 -39.70 -3.16
CA CYS A 193 18.95 -41.09 -3.54
C CYS A 193 20.15 -41.70 -2.82
N GLN A 194 19.92 -42.79 -2.09
CA GLN A 194 20.98 -43.52 -1.38
C GLN A 194 20.71 -45.03 -1.43
N PRO A 195 21.76 -45.88 -1.28
CA PRO A 195 21.61 -47.33 -1.32
C PRO A 195 20.64 -47.83 -0.26
N GLY A 196 19.74 -48.73 -0.66
CA GLY A 196 18.72 -49.30 0.22
C GLY A 196 17.40 -48.51 0.26
N TYR A 197 17.25 -47.47 -0.56
CA TYR A 197 15.95 -46.85 -0.80
C TYR A 197 14.99 -47.87 -1.44
N LYS A 198 13.81 -48.04 -0.84
CA LYS A 198 12.77 -48.99 -1.27
C LYS A 198 11.43 -48.29 -1.49
N GLY A 199 11.46 -47.04 -1.94
CA GLY A 199 10.25 -46.24 -2.15
C GLY A 199 9.61 -45.70 -0.87
N LYS A 200 10.36 -45.58 0.23
CA LYS A 200 9.86 -45.03 1.50
C LYS A 200 10.52 -43.70 1.80
N ASN A 201 9.70 -42.64 1.86
CA ASN A 201 10.14 -41.26 2.04
C ASN A 201 10.37 -40.91 3.52
N VAL A 202 11.30 -41.62 4.16
CA VAL A 202 11.60 -41.46 5.61
C VAL A 202 13.11 -41.27 5.83
N PRO A 203 13.54 -40.78 7.00
CA PRO A 203 14.96 -40.73 7.35
C PRO A 203 15.62 -42.11 7.19
N PRO A 204 16.87 -42.19 6.69
CA PRO A 204 17.78 -41.09 6.34
C PRO A 204 17.65 -40.57 4.90
N PHE A 205 16.73 -41.11 4.10
CA PHE A 205 16.58 -40.79 2.68
C PHE A 205 15.91 -39.44 2.46
N CYS A 206 14.88 -39.16 3.26
CA CYS A 206 14.12 -37.92 3.20
C CYS A 206 14.05 -37.26 4.58
N THR A 207 13.99 -35.94 4.60
CA THR A 207 13.71 -35.14 5.79
C THR A 207 12.66 -34.09 5.47
N LYS A 208 11.73 -33.87 6.40
CA LYS A 208 10.75 -32.79 6.31
C LYS A 208 11.35 -31.54 6.95
N LEU A 209 11.29 -30.43 6.24
CA LEU A 209 11.71 -29.15 6.78
C LEU A 209 10.60 -28.54 7.65
N ASN A 210 11.00 -27.83 8.70
CA ASN A 210 10.11 -27.10 9.61
C ASN A 210 9.72 -25.72 9.06
N HIS A 211 10.46 -25.20 8.09
CA HIS A 211 10.10 -24.04 7.28
C HIS A 211 10.77 -24.16 5.89
N SER A 212 10.33 -23.38 4.92
CA SER A 212 10.88 -23.42 3.56
C SER A 212 12.41 -23.28 3.51
N PRO A 213 13.08 -23.91 2.53
CA PRO A 213 14.52 -23.70 2.27
C PRO A 213 14.82 -22.34 1.63
N CYS A 214 13.80 -21.55 1.30
CA CYS A 214 13.95 -20.20 0.77
C CYS A 214 14.48 -19.20 1.81
N LEU A 215 14.84 -17.99 1.35
CA LEU A 215 15.11 -16.86 2.24
C LEU A 215 13.88 -16.62 3.12
N HIS A 216 13.97 -17.02 4.39
CA HIS A 216 12.85 -16.95 5.30
C HIS A 216 12.90 -15.59 6.05
N PRO A 217 11.84 -14.77 6.06
CA PRO A 217 11.88 -13.42 6.62
C PRO A 217 12.27 -13.33 8.11
N ALA A 218 12.11 -14.42 8.87
CA ALA A 218 12.58 -14.49 10.26
C ALA A 218 14.10 -14.36 10.45
N PHE A 219 14.89 -14.54 9.38
CA PHE A 219 16.35 -14.45 9.38
C PHE A 219 16.86 -13.16 8.73
N SER A 220 15.96 -12.22 8.39
CA SER A 220 16.33 -10.90 7.85
C SER A 220 16.11 -9.82 8.91
N HIS A 221 17.10 -8.97 9.11
CA HIS A 221 16.99 -7.79 9.97
C HIS A 221 16.18 -6.65 9.33
N ASP A 222 15.86 -6.72 8.04
CA ASP A 222 15.09 -5.67 7.36
C ASP A 222 13.58 -5.78 7.68
N ASP A 223 12.96 -4.67 8.08
CA ASP A 223 11.50 -4.61 8.31
C ASP A 223 10.72 -4.52 6.97
N HIS A 224 10.76 -5.60 6.17
CA HIS A 224 10.09 -5.65 4.88
C HIS A 224 8.58 -5.36 4.97
N PHE A 225 7.95 -5.67 6.11
CA PHE A 225 6.50 -5.55 6.28
C PHE A 225 6.06 -4.13 6.62
N ARG A 226 6.76 -3.42 7.51
CA ARG A 226 6.43 -2.01 7.79
C ARG A 226 6.83 -1.08 6.65
N ARG A 227 7.77 -1.50 5.80
CA ARG A 227 8.24 -0.76 4.63
C ARG A 227 7.48 -1.07 3.33
N ASN A 228 6.32 -1.74 3.44
CA ASN A 228 5.47 -2.11 2.30
C ASN A 228 6.25 -2.80 1.17
N CYS A 229 7.15 -3.72 1.50
CA CYS A 229 7.92 -4.44 0.49
C CYS A 229 7.17 -5.66 -0.03
N ALA A 230 7.37 -5.97 -1.31
CA ALA A 230 6.83 -7.13 -1.98
C ALA A 230 7.95 -8.10 -2.42
N PRO A 231 7.77 -9.42 -2.25
CA PRO A 231 8.71 -10.41 -2.77
C PRO A 231 8.66 -10.47 -4.31
N VAL A 232 9.83 -10.53 -4.95
CA VAL A 232 9.99 -10.67 -6.40
C VAL A 232 10.43 -12.09 -6.73
N PHE A 233 9.77 -12.73 -7.70
CA PHE A 233 10.02 -14.11 -8.14
C PHE A 233 10.52 -14.12 -9.59
N ASN A 234 11.35 -15.12 -9.95
CA ASN A 234 11.93 -15.25 -11.29
C ASN A 234 10.92 -15.67 -12.36
N ASP A 235 9.94 -16.51 -11.99
CA ASP A 235 8.94 -17.03 -12.91
C ASP A 235 7.58 -17.18 -12.20
N TYR A 236 6.53 -16.58 -12.76
CA TYR A 236 5.17 -16.66 -12.24
C TYR A 236 4.50 -18.02 -12.54
N ALA A 237 5.10 -18.83 -13.42
CA ALA A 237 4.55 -20.11 -13.86
C ALA A 237 5.00 -21.32 -13.02
N GLU A 238 6.06 -21.19 -12.22
CA GLU A 238 6.61 -22.31 -11.45
C GLU A 238 6.05 -22.36 -10.03
N ASN A 239 5.46 -23.52 -9.68
CA ASN A 239 5.05 -23.84 -8.32
C ASN A 239 6.31 -23.90 -7.42
N ASN A 240 6.35 -23.09 -6.36
CA ASN A 240 7.43 -23.04 -5.35
C ASN A 240 8.78 -22.46 -5.81
N THR A 241 8.80 -21.27 -6.42
CA THR A 241 10.05 -20.50 -6.53
C THR A 241 10.29 -19.67 -5.26
N CYS A 242 11.51 -19.70 -4.73
CA CYS A 242 11.92 -18.76 -3.69
C CYS A 242 11.90 -17.33 -4.24
N TYR A 243 11.47 -16.36 -3.43
CA TYR A 243 11.63 -14.97 -3.82
C TYR A 243 13.13 -14.65 -3.88
N MET A 244 13.54 -13.91 -4.90
CA MET A 244 14.94 -13.53 -5.08
C MET A 244 15.31 -12.31 -4.27
N MET A 245 14.40 -11.34 -4.23
CA MET A 245 14.61 -10.06 -3.58
C MET A 245 13.29 -9.49 -3.08
N MET A 246 13.39 -8.55 -2.15
CA MET A 246 12.27 -7.74 -1.70
C MET A 246 12.34 -6.38 -2.38
N LEU A 247 11.27 -5.98 -3.05
CA LEU A 247 11.12 -4.65 -3.61
C LEU A 247 10.29 -3.81 -2.65
N CYS A 248 10.92 -2.84 -2.00
CA CYS A 248 10.28 -1.95 -1.06
C CYS A 248 9.75 -0.71 -1.75
N GLN A 249 8.58 -0.24 -1.31
CA GLN A 249 8.02 1.02 -1.79
C GLN A 249 9.00 2.17 -1.52
N THR A 250 9.38 2.89 -2.57
CA THR A 250 10.14 4.15 -2.47
C THR A 250 9.20 5.35 -2.69
N PRO A 251 9.55 6.55 -2.19
CA PRO A 251 8.73 7.75 -2.36
C PRO A 251 8.43 8.16 -3.82
N GLY A 252 9.15 7.59 -4.80
CA GLY A 252 8.90 7.80 -6.23
C GLY A 252 8.10 6.69 -6.91
N ASP A 253 7.75 5.62 -6.20
CA ASP A 253 7.04 4.50 -6.80
C ASP A 253 5.58 4.85 -7.06
N VAL A 254 5.18 4.77 -8.32
CA VAL A 254 3.81 5.01 -8.76
C VAL A 254 3.06 3.67 -8.79
N VAL A 255 1.92 3.60 -8.11
CA VAL A 255 1.05 2.41 -8.16
C VAL A 255 0.36 2.38 -9.53
N ILE A 256 0.83 1.49 -10.41
CA ILE A 256 0.19 1.26 -11.71
C ILE A 256 -1.04 0.37 -11.51
N SER A 257 -2.23 0.98 -11.45
CA SER A 257 -3.50 0.25 -11.43
C SER A 257 -3.87 -0.31 -12.81
N LYS A 258 -3.09 -1.26 -13.34
CA LYS A 258 -3.53 -2.10 -14.47
C LYS A 258 -3.30 -3.59 -14.18
N ARG A 259 -4.34 -4.36 -14.51
CA ARG A 259 -4.54 -5.83 -14.45
C ARG A 259 -4.95 -6.40 -13.09
N LYS A 260 -6.11 -7.06 -13.12
CA LYS A 260 -6.56 -8.09 -12.16
C LYS A 260 -5.44 -9.12 -11.95
N LEU A 261 -4.58 -8.92 -10.96
CA LEU A 261 -3.75 -9.98 -10.40
C LEU A 261 -4.62 -10.80 -9.44
N PRO A 262 -4.52 -12.15 -9.45
CA PRO A 262 -5.42 -13.02 -8.70
C PRO A 262 -5.23 -13.01 -7.17
N PHE A 263 -4.32 -12.21 -6.62
CA PHE A 263 -4.04 -12.18 -5.19
C PHE A 263 -4.00 -10.76 -4.66
N THR A 264 -4.98 -10.44 -3.80
CA THR A 264 -5.08 -9.18 -3.07
C THR A 264 -4.91 -9.49 -1.59
N MET A 265 -3.86 -8.95 -0.97
CA MET A 265 -3.71 -8.94 0.49
C MET A 265 -4.68 -7.90 1.04
N ASP A 266 -5.61 -8.31 1.91
CA ASP A 266 -6.61 -7.40 2.49
C ASP A 266 -6.16 -6.95 3.88
N ASP A 267 -5.74 -5.70 3.95
CA ASP A 267 -5.58 -4.92 5.18
C ASP A 267 -6.97 -4.51 5.69
N ASN A 268 -7.69 -5.46 6.29
CA ASN A 268 -8.96 -5.14 6.95
C ASN A 268 -8.69 -4.73 8.41
N TYR A 269 -8.17 -3.51 8.55
CA TYR A 269 -8.44 -2.67 9.71
C TYR A 269 -9.51 -1.69 9.28
N THR A 270 -10.39 -1.27 10.18
CA THR A 270 -11.18 -0.04 10.08
C THR A 270 -10.24 1.13 9.82
N LYS A 271 -9.80 1.27 8.56
CA LYS A 271 -9.01 2.37 8.06
C LYS A 271 -9.98 3.53 8.10
N GLU A 272 -9.63 4.58 8.83
CA GLU A 272 -10.12 5.90 8.45
C GLU A 272 -10.00 6.00 6.93
N CYS A 273 -11.13 6.25 6.27
CA CYS A 273 -11.17 6.29 4.83
C CYS A 273 -10.19 7.36 4.34
N ASP A 274 -9.09 6.92 3.75
CA ASP A 274 -8.08 7.81 3.20
C ASP A 274 -8.56 8.28 1.82
N LYS A 275 -9.30 9.39 1.82
CA LYS A 275 -9.86 10.01 0.62
C LYS A 275 -8.79 10.43 -0.39
N THR A 276 -7.52 10.56 0.01
CA THR A 276 -6.42 10.88 -0.91
C THR A 276 -6.14 9.78 -1.93
N LYS A 277 -6.65 8.57 -1.70
CA LYS A 277 -6.52 7.42 -2.59
C LYS A 277 -7.69 7.24 -3.54
N CYS A 278 -8.71 8.09 -3.44
CA CYS A 278 -9.88 8.00 -4.30
C CYS A 278 -9.58 8.62 -5.68
N PRO A 279 -10.07 8.01 -6.77
CA PRO A 279 -9.84 8.51 -8.13
C PRO A 279 -10.56 9.84 -8.37
N GLY A 280 -10.14 10.60 -9.39
CA GLY A 280 -10.80 11.84 -9.78
C GLY A 280 -10.20 13.11 -9.18
N PRO A 281 -10.63 14.29 -9.68
CA PRO A 281 -10.13 15.59 -9.25
C PRO A 281 -10.87 16.08 -7.98
N LEU A 282 -10.66 15.40 -6.85
CA LEU A 282 -11.46 15.63 -5.64
C LEU A 282 -11.33 17.05 -5.07
N ALA A 283 -10.13 17.64 -5.13
CA ALA A 283 -9.91 19.01 -4.69
C ALA A 283 -10.71 20.01 -5.54
N TYR A 284 -10.82 19.75 -6.86
CA TYR A 284 -11.61 20.55 -7.78
C TYR A 284 -13.11 20.47 -7.45
N TYR A 285 -13.64 19.26 -7.22
CA TYR A 285 -15.03 19.07 -6.82
C TYR A 285 -15.35 19.71 -5.47
N LYS A 286 -14.43 19.61 -4.50
CA LYS A 286 -14.55 20.27 -3.21
C LYS A 286 -14.57 21.79 -3.37
N GLY A 287 -13.69 22.36 -4.21
CA GLY A 287 -13.66 23.78 -4.54
C GLY A 287 -14.97 24.28 -5.12
N LEU A 288 -15.57 23.51 -6.02
CA LEU A 288 -16.88 23.81 -6.63
C LEU A 288 -18.08 23.63 -5.68
N GLY A 289 -17.88 23.04 -4.50
CA GLY A 289 -18.96 22.69 -3.58
C GLY A 289 -19.83 21.54 -4.07
N CYS A 290 -19.29 20.65 -4.91
CA CYS A 290 -20.01 19.46 -5.36
C CYS A 290 -20.13 18.42 -4.25
N SER A 291 -21.26 17.70 -4.22
CA SER A 291 -21.52 16.69 -3.19
C SER A 291 -21.17 15.28 -3.68
N PRO A 292 -20.46 14.46 -2.89
CA PRO A 292 -20.15 13.09 -3.27
C PRO A 292 -21.41 12.22 -3.28
N VAL A 293 -21.48 11.29 -4.23
CA VAL A 293 -22.51 10.25 -4.31
C VAL A 293 -21.82 8.88 -4.23
N TYR A 294 -22.27 8.05 -3.31
CA TYR A 294 -21.69 6.74 -3.02
C TYR A 294 -22.61 5.63 -3.54
N GLU A 295 -22.03 4.49 -3.96
CA GLU A 295 -22.82 3.31 -4.35
C GLU A 295 -23.47 2.65 -3.14
N LYS A 296 -22.73 2.56 -2.03
CA LYS A 296 -23.22 2.04 -0.75
C LYS A 296 -22.83 2.96 0.40
N GLU A 297 -23.70 2.99 1.40
CA GLU A 297 -23.43 3.68 2.65
C GLU A 297 -22.20 3.06 3.35
N GLY A 298 -21.19 3.87 3.63
CA GLY A 298 -19.92 3.42 4.20
C GLY A 298 -18.79 3.16 3.17
N ASP A 299 -19.03 3.33 1.87
CA ASP A 299 -17.97 3.30 0.87
C ASP A 299 -16.99 4.46 1.07
N CYS A 300 -15.69 4.18 0.86
CA CYS A 300 -14.66 5.21 1.05
C CYS A 300 -14.67 6.25 -0.08
N CYS A 301 -14.82 5.81 -1.33
CA CYS A 301 -14.74 6.67 -2.50
C CYS A 301 -16.11 6.84 -3.14
N ALA A 302 -16.43 8.09 -3.49
CA ALA A 302 -17.62 8.41 -4.25
C ALA A 302 -17.51 7.83 -5.67
N THR A 303 -18.63 7.36 -6.22
CA THR A 303 -18.69 6.88 -7.61
C THR A 303 -18.93 8.03 -8.58
N LYS A 304 -19.48 9.15 -8.11
CA LYS A 304 -19.67 10.41 -8.84
C LYS A 304 -19.84 11.58 -7.88
N TYR A 305 -19.84 12.79 -8.42
CA TYR A 305 -20.17 14.01 -7.70
C TYR A 305 -21.38 14.72 -8.30
N ASN A 306 -22.30 15.16 -7.46
CA ASN A 306 -23.40 16.04 -7.85
C ASN A 306 -22.90 17.49 -7.85
N CYS A 307 -22.86 18.09 -9.04
CA CYS A 307 -22.53 19.49 -9.28
C CYS A 307 -23.70 20.27 -9.93
N ASP A 308 -24.95 19.81 -9.77
CA ASP A 308 -26.11 20.36 -10.48
C ASP A 308 -26.38 21.83 -10.14
N HIS A 309 -26.01 22.28 -8.94
CA HIS A 309 -26.11 23.67 -8.51
C HIS A 309 -25.32 24.65 -9.38
N LEU A 310 -24.37 24.15 -10.18
CA LEU A 310 -23.61 24.97 -11.12
C LEU A 310 -24.39 25.28 -12.40
N LYS A 311 -25.38 24.44 -12.78
CA LYS A 311 -26.18 24.61 -14.01
C LYS A 311 -27.09 25.84 -13.95
N GLU A 312 -27.45 26.27 -12.74
CA GLU A 312 -28.36 27.40 -12.49
C GLU A 312 -27.64 28.75 -12.42
N LYS A 313 -26.30 28.77 -12.55
CA LYS A 313 -25.52 30.00 -12.48
C LYS A 313 -25.73 30.86 -13.74
N ASP A 314 -26.19 32.08 -13.53
CA ASP A 314 -26.20 33.13 -14.57
C ASP A 314 -24.77 33.46 -15.00
N PRO A 315 -24.41 33.31 -16.30
CA PRO A 315 -23.09 33.63 -16.80
C PRO A 315 -22.71 35.11 -16.64
N ASN A 316 -23.65 36.02 -16.37
CA ASN A 316 -23.38 37.45 -16.20
C ASN A 316 -23.14 37.87 -14.74
N LYS A 317 -23.02 36.92 -13.80
CA LYS A 317 -22.78 37.19 -12.39
C LYS A 317 -21.59 36.44 -11.86
N CYS A 318 -20.90 37.03 -10.88
CA CYS A 318 -19.85 36.34 -10.14
C CYS A 318 -20.42 35.67 -8.90
N TYR A 319 -19.84 34.53 -8.51
CA TYR A 319 -20.30 33.73 -7.38
C TYR A 319 -19.15 33.44 -6.43
N VAL A 320 -19.37 33.64 -5.14
CA VAL A 320 -18.39 33.28 -4.09
C VAL A 320 -19.14 33.04 -2.78
N ASN A 321 -18.76 32.00 -2.03
CA ASN A 321 -19.39 31.63 -0.75
C ASN A 321 -20.94 31.55 -0.81
N GLY A 322 -21.51 31.11 -1.94
CA GLY A 322 -22.95 31.04 -2.17
C GLY A 322 -23.66 32.39 -2.41
N LYS A 323 -22.92 33.50 -2.49
CA LYS A 323 -23.45 34.84 -2.79
C LYS A 323 -23.22 35.19 -4.25
N GLN A 324 -24.11 36.04 -4.77
CA GLN A 324 -24.07 36.56 -6.14
C GLN A 324 -23.58 38.01 -6.13
N TYR A 325 -22.83 38.37 -7.16
CA TYR A 325 -22.27 39.70 -7.36
C TYR A 325 -22.53 40.16 -8.80
N GLU A 326 -22.99 41.39 -8.95
CA GLU A 326 -23.20 42.01 -10.25
C GLU A 326 -21.88 42.50 -10.85
N ILE A 327 -21.80 42.57 -12.18
CA ILE A 327 -20.63 43.14 -12.87
C ILE A 327 -20.39 44.57 -12.38
N GLY A 328 -19.15 44.85 -11.96
CA GLY A 328 -18.73 46.11 -11.37
C GLY A 328 -18.74 46.12 -9.83
N GLU A 329 -19.37 45.15 -9.19
CA GLU A 329 -19.37 45.05 -7.72
C GLU A 329 -18.01 44.59 -7.19
N LYS A 330 -17.58 45.23 -6.10
CA LYS A 330 -16.38 44.85 -5.36
C LYS A 330 -16.69 43.70 -4.43
N LEU A 331 -15.75 42.76 -4.32
CA LEU A 331 -15.83 41.69 -3.34
C LEU A 331 -15.88 42.29 -1.92
N LYS A 332 -16.83 41.83 -1.10
CA LYS A 332 -17.00 42.29 0.29
C LYS A 332 -15.97 41.62 1.20
N ASP A 333 -15.53 42.32 2.24
CA ASP A 333 -14.47 41.82 3.14
C ASP A 333 -14.85 40.51 3.85
N GLU A 334 -16.13 40.30 4.13
CA GLU A 334 -16.66 39.05 4.70
C GLU A 334 -16.45 37.81 3.81
N ASP A 335 -16.27 38.01 2.50
CA ASP A 335 -16.09 36.94 1.51
C ASP A 335 -14.65 36.83 1.00
N LYS A 336 -13.76 37.73 1.45
CA LYS A 336 -12.35 37.77 1.02
C LYS A 336 -11.50 36.73 1.74
N ASN A 337 -10.70 36.02 0.95
CA ASN A 337 -9.46 35.41 1.41
C ASN A 337 -8.35 36.48 1.47
N PRO A 338 -7.26 36.22 2.22
CA PRO A 338 -6.18 37.20 2.42
C PRO A 338 -5.60 37.83 1.15
N CYS A 339 -5.51 37.05 0.07
CA CYS A 339 -4.93 37.48 -1.20
C CYS A 339 -5.93 38.13 -2.17
N ASP A 340 -7.18 38.33 -1.77
CA ASP A 340 -8.23 38.88 -2.63
C ASP A 340 -8.19 40.41 -2.70
N ILE A 341 -7.02 40.92 -3.07
CA ILE A 341 -6.76 42.36 -3.06
C ILE A 341 -7.45 42.99 -4.28
N GLY A 342 -8.35 43.93 -4.01
CA GLY A 342 -9.01 44.71 -5.07
C GLY A 342 -9.94 43.92 -5.99
N CYS A 343 -10.38 42.71 -5.59
CA CYS A 343 -11.25 41.88 -6.41
C CYS A 343 -12.57 42.58 -6.78
N THR A 344 -12.87 42.58 -8.07
CA THR A 344 -14.11 43.15 -8.63
C THR A 344 -14.70 42.16 -9.61
N CYS A 345 -16.01 41.96 -9.57
CA CYS A 345 -16.72 41.16 -10.57
C CYS A 345 -16.65 41.88 -11.93
N ARG A 346 -16.18 41.21 -12.98
CA ARG A 346 -16.04 41.79 -14.32
C ARG A 346 -16.53 40.81 -15.37
N ALA A 347 -16.93 41.34 -16.52
CA ALA A 347 -17.10 40.52 -17.72
C ALA A 347 -15.72 39.98 -18.14
N GLY A 348 -15.55 38.67 -18.05
CA GLY A 348 -14.36 37.94 -18.44
C GLY A 348 -14.44 37.43 -19.88
N TYR A 349 -13.66 36.40 -20.17
CA TYR A 349 -13.60 35.79 -21.49
C TYR A 349 -14.94 35.15 -21.90
N GLY A 350 -15.32 35.27 -23.17
CA GLY A 350 -16.60 34.76 -23.68
C GLY A 350 -17.84 35.48 -23.12
N GLY A 351 -17.68 36.64 -22.46
CA GLY A 351 -18.78 37.37 -21.81
C GLY A 351 -19.21 36.76 -20.48
N ILE A 352 -18.47 35.79 -19.95
CA ILE A 352 -18.76 35.13 -18.68
C ILE A 352 -18.15 35.96 -17.55
N ALA A 353 -18.93 36.29 -16.54
CA ALA A 353 -18.51 37.10 -15.41
C ALA A 353 -17.62 36.30 -14.44
N GLU A 354 -16.52 36.92 -14.01
CA GLU A 354 -15.56 36.34 -13.06
C GLU A 354 -14.95 37.43 -12.16
N PHE A 355 -14.40 37.02 -11.01
CA PHE A 355 -13.66 37.94 -10.17
C PHE A 355 -12.27 38.21 -10.76
N SER A 356 -12.01 39.48 -11.05
CA SER A 356 -10.69 39.98 -11.43
C SER A 356 -10.07 40.70 -10.23
N CYS A 357 -8.95 40.18 -9.74
CA CYS A 357 -8.23 40.67 -8.58
C CYS A 357 -6.88 41.29 -8.98
N ALA A 358 -6.30 42.10 -8.09
CA ALA A 358 -4.93 42.56 -8.27
C ALA A 358 -3.97 41.37 -8.13
N ILE A 359 -3.02 41.25 -9.05
CA ILE A 359 -1.89 40.32 -8.87
C ILE A 359 -1.07 40.85 -7.71
N VAL A 360 -0.97 40.05 -6.64
CA VAL A 360 -0.15 40.38 -5.48
C VAL A 360 1.22 39.74 -5.67
N ASP A 361 2.21 40.57 -5.94
CA ASP A 361 3.61 40.13 -5.98
C ASP A 361 4.21 40.22 -4.58
N CYS A 362 4.44 39.06 -3.97
CA CYS A 362 5.11 38.94 -2.67
C CYS A 362 6.62 38.69 -2.83
N PHE A 363 7.23 39.11 -3.94
CA PHE A 363 8.66 38.95 -4.15
C PHE A 363 9.45 39.75 -3.11
N HIS A 364 9.95 39.01 -2.15
CA HIS A 364 10.95 39.45 -1.20
C HIS A 364 12.12 38.50 -1.35
N GLY A 365 13.33 39.04 -1.59
CA GLY A 365 14.53 38.23 -1.73
C GLY A 365 14.77 37.32 -0.51
N GLN A 366 15.75 36.43 -0.61
CA GLN A 366 16.13 35.59 0.52
C GLN A 366 16.38 36.46 1.76
N PRO A 367 15.86 36.04 2.94
CA PRO A 367 16.18 36.73 4.18
C PRO A 367 17.70 36.82 4.35
N ASN A 368 18.18 37.87 5.02
CA ASN A 368 19.57 37.90 5.42
C ASN A 368 19.93 36.66 6.26
N PRO A 369 21.21 36.23 6.27
CA PRO A 369 21.65 35.16 7.16
C PRO A 369 21.20 35.44 8.59
N ASP A 370 20.73 34.39 9.28
CA ASP A 370 20.20 34.43 10.64
C ASP A 370 18.88 35.19 10.85
N CYS A 371 18.32 35.80 9.80
CA CYS A 371 17.00 36.42 9.82
C CYS A 371 15.92 35.49 9.25
N TYR A 372 14.66 35.77 9.56
CA TYR A 372 13.51 35.05 9.01
C TYR A 372 12.38 36.04 8.69
N ARG A 373 11.44 35.65 7.83
CA ARG A 373 10.24 36.43 7.58
C ARG A 373 9.11 35.93 8.48
N GLN A 374 8.39 36.85 9.11
CA GLN A 374 7.20 36.47 9.83
C GLN A 374 6.10 36.05 8.86
N HIS A 375 5.38 34.99 9.18
CA HIS A 375 4.22 34.55 8.43
C HIS A 375 3.00 34.51 9.34
N TYR A 376 1.84 34.81 8.76
CA TYR A 376 0.56 34.79 9.47
C TYR A 376 -0.46 34.00 8.64
N PRO A 377 -1.38 33.26 9.28
CA PRO A 377 -2.33 32.41 8.56
C PRO A 377 -3.25 33.17 7.61
N LEU A 378 -3.61 34.41 7.96
CA LEU A 378 -4.55 35.25 7.22
C LEU A 378 -3.87 36.45 6.55
N LYS A 379 -2.56 36.38 6.25
CA LYS A 379 -1.86 37.42 5.51
C LYS A 379 -1.38 36.86 4.18
N CYS A 380 -1.64 37.59 3.09
CA CYS A 380 -1.30 37.14 1.74
C CYS A 380 0.23 37.04 1.53
N CYS A 381 0.94 38.11 1.89
CA CYS A 381 2.39 38.15 1.80
C CYS A 381 3.04 37.93 3.17
N PRO A 382 4.30 37.48 3.18
CA PRO A 382 5.11 37.49 4.40
C PRO A 382 5.10 38.87 5.05
N GLY A 383 5.24 38.89 6.37
CA GLY A 383 5.54 40.09 7.14
C GLY A 383 6.99 40.53 7.01
N ASP A 384 7.36 41.41 7.92
CA ASP A 384 8.69 41.99 7.97
C ASP A 384 9.74 40.90 8.26
N GLU A 385 10.98 41.20 7.85
CA GLU A 385 12.13 40.39 8.19
C GLU A 385 12.55 40.68 9.64
N VAL A 386 12.69 39.62 10.42
CA VAL A 386 13.09 39.66 11.83
C VAL A 386 14.47 39.04 11.95
N CYS A 387 15.41 39.81 12.48
CA CYS A 387 16.79 39.42 12.72
C CYS A 387 17.02 39.38 14.23
N PRO A 388 16.90 38.21 14.88
CA PRO A 388 17.17 38.10 16.32
C PRO A 388 18.65 38.33 16.60
N GLU A 389 18.97 38.90 17.77
CA GLU A 389 20.36 39.10 18.21
C GLU A 389 21.09 37.75 18.39
N ASN A 390 20.39 36.72 18.87
CA ASN A 390 20.85 35.34 18.85
C ASN A 390 19.85 34.45 18.08
N PRO A 391 20.28 33.64 17.11
CA PRO A 391 19.41 32.74 16.36
C PRO A 391 18.64 31.72 17.22
N GLU A 392 19.21 31.36 18.38
CA GLU A 392 18.61 30.44 19.38
C GLU A 392 17.39 31.06 20.08
N ASP A 393 17.20 32.37 20.04
CA ASP A 393 16.07 33.06 20.67
C ASP A 393 14.77 32.97 19.84
N ARG A 394 14.84 32.42 18.61
CA ARG A 394 13.68 32.22 17.74
C ARG A 394 12.72 31.22 18.37
N ALA A 395 11.47 31.62 18.61
CA ALA A 395 10.49 30.75 19.26
C ALA A 395 10.28 29.45 18.46
N THR A 396 10.03 28.35 19.18
CA THR A 396 9.75 27.04 18.60
C THR A 396 8.38 26.53 18.99
N CYS A 397 7.70 25.91 18.03
CA CYS A 397 6.41 25.27 18.20
C CYS A 397 6.57 23.77 18.03
N ASN A 398 6.10 22.99 19.00
CA ASN A 398 6.06 21.54 18.89
C ASN A 398 4.65 21.09 18.49
N VAL A 399 4.52 20.57 17.27
CA VAL A 399 3.24 20.11 16.71
C VAL A 399 3.39 18.65 16.30
N ASN A 400 2.62 17.75 16.94
CA ASN A 400 2.64 16.30 16.68
C ASN A 400 4.05 15.67 16.70
N GLY A 401 4.92 16.14 17.61
CA GLY A 401 6.30 15.63 17.74
C GLY A 401 7.27 16.17 16.68
N LYS A 402 6.85 17.13 15.85
CA LYS A 402 7.72 17.88 14.94
C LYS A 402 7.91 19.31 15.44
N GLU A 403 9.15 19.76 15.44
CA GLU A 403 9.53 21.13 15.81
C GLU A 403 9.44 22.05 14.59
N TYR A 404 8.83 23.22 14.78
CA TYR A 404 8.72 24.30 13.82
C TYR A 404 9.30 25.57 14.44
N LYS A 405 9.97 26.41 13.65
CA LYS A 405 10.50 27.69 14.14
C LYS A 405 9.54 28.83 13.81
N GLU A 406 9.59 29.91 14.58
CA GLU A 406 8.71 31.07 14.40
C GLU A 406 8.67 31.58 12.95
N GLY A 407 7.50 31.71 12.36
CA GLY A 407 7.32 32.06 10.94
C GLY A 407 7.22 30.85 10.01
N ASP A 408 7.51 29.63 10.45
CA ASP A 408 7.32 28.44 9.62
C ASP A 408 5.83 28.07 9.54
N TYR A 409 5.38 27.63 8.36
CA TYR A 409 4.05 27.04 8.17
C TYR A 409 4.02 25.58 8.63
N PHE A 410 2.87 25.16 9.14
CA PHE A 410 2.58 23.75 9.41
C PHE A 410 1.13 23.40 9.08
N SER A 411 0.90 22.11 8.78
CA SER A 411 -0.43 21.56 8.50
C SER A 411 -0.89 20.67 9.66
N ILE A 412 -2.20 20.64 9.90
CA ILE A 412 -2.83 19.76 10.89
C ILE A 412 -3.44 18.56 10.19
N GLU A 413 -3.03 17.35 10.56
CA GLU A 413 -3.48 16.11 9.92
C GLU A 413 -5.01 15.94 9.96
N ASN A 414 -5.62 16.28 11.10
CA ASN A 414 -7.06 16.16 11.30
C ASN A 414 -7.88 17.32 10.69
N ASP A 415 -7.22 18.38 10.23
CA ASP A 415 -7.87 19.56 9.65
C ASP A 415 -6.97 20.18 8.57
N PRO A 416 -6.86 19.54 7.39
CA PRO A 416 -5.93 19.96 6.34
C PRO A 416 -6.31 21.31 5.71
N ASP A 417 -7.52 21.81 5.95
CA ASP A 417 -7.96 23.13 5.48
C ASP A 417 -7.49 24.27 6.40
N LEU A 418 -6.91 23.93 7.56
CA LEU A 418 -6.38 24.90 8.51
C LEU A 418 -4.97 25.32 8.09
N THR A 419 -4.80 26.61 7.80
CA THR A 419 -3.48 27.19 7.58
C THR A 419 -2.92 27.61 8.93
N CYS A 420 -1.75 27.10 9.31
CA CYS A 420 -1.11 27.43 10.58
C CYS A 420 0.31 27.93 10.41
N THR A 421 0.74 28.81 11.29
CA THR A 421 2.09 29.36 11.36
C THR A 421 2.59 29.30 12.79
N CYS A 422 3.85 28.91 12.99
CA CYS A 422 4.46 28.96 14.30
C CYS A 422 4.68 30.43 14.72
N GLN A 423 4.16 30.81 15.88
CA GLN A 423 4.33 32.14 16.46
C GLN A 423 4.67 32.00 17.95
N PRO A 424 5.21 33.05 18.59
CA PRO A 424 5.43 33.07 20.03
C PRO A 424 4.12 32.76 20.78
N ASP A 425 4.24 32.11 21.94
CA ASP A 425 3.12 31.71 22.79
C ASP A 425 2.19 30.59 22.25
N TYR A 426 2.55 29.91 21.16
CA TYR A 426 1.81 28.72 20.72
C TYR A 426 1.89 27.59 21.78
N LYS A 427 0.74 27.21 22.35
CA LYS A 427 0.61 26.21 23.42
C LYS A 427 0.05 24.86 22.94
N GLY A 428 0.05 24.60 21.64
CA GLY A 428 -0.54 23.38 21.06
C GLY A 428 -2.02 23.51 20.69
N GLU A 429 -2.60 24.71 20.78
CA GLU A 429 -3.99 24.98 20.41
C GLU A 429 -4.07 25.55 18.99
N ASN A 430 -4.78 24.85 18.09
CA ASN A 430 -4.89 25.21 16.68
C ASN A 430 -6.01 26.24 16.43
N VAL A 431 -5.88 27.41 17.03
CA VAL A 431 -6.85 28.52 16.98
C VAL A 431 -6.17 29.83 16.54
N GLU A 432 -6.96 30.87 16.25
CA GLU A 432 -6.42 32.20 15.98
C GLU A 432 -5.61 32.72 17.19
N PRO A 433 -4.46 33.40 16.97
CA PRO A 433 -3.91 33.88 15.69
C PRO A 433 -3.00 32.89 14.94
N PHE A 434 -2.73 31.71 15.52
CA PHE A 434 -1.75 30.73 15.03
C PHE A 434 -2.24 29.93 13.84
N CYS A 435 -3.54 29.67 13.82
CA CYS A 435 -4.22 28.86 12.83
C CYS A 435 -5.51 29.54 12.40
N ALA A 436 -5.79 29.54 11.11
CA ALA A 436 -7.05 30.03 10.58
C ALA A 436 -7.45 29.27 9.32
N LYS A 437 -8.76 29.20 9.07
CA LYS A 437 -9.29 28.68 7.82
C LYS A 437 -9.51 29.82 6.83
N PRO A 438 -9.13 29.67 5.57
CA PRO A 438 -9.59 30.60 4.54
C PRO A 438 -11.11 30.52 4.42
N LYS A 439 -11.74 31.62 3.96
CA LYS A 439 -13.20 31.69 3.78
C LYS A 439 -13.70 30.77 2.66
N ARG A 440 -12.83 30.49 1.69
CA ARG A 440 -13.01 29.48 0.65
C ARG A 440 -11.71 28.71 0.40
N PRO A 441 -11.74 27.50 -0.18
CA PRO A 441 -10.54 26.82 -0.66
C PRO A 441 -9.71 27.73 -1.58
N TYR A 442 -8.39 27.79 -1.40
CA TYR A 442 -7.52 28.57 -2.28
C TYR A 442 -7.59 28.11 -3.74
N CYS A 443 -7.90 26.82 -3.95
CA CYS A 443 -8.09 26.21 -5.26
C CYS A 443 -9.56 26.26 -5.74
N ASP A 444 -10.36 27.26 -5.37
CA ASP A 444 -11.76 27.36 -5.83
C ASP A 444 -11.84 27.84 -7.29
N PRO A 445 -12.10 26.95 -8.27
CA PRO A 445 -12.21 27.35 -9.67
C PRO A 445 -13.45 28.24 -9.90
N GLY A 446 -14.46 28.18 -9.02
CA GLY A 446 -15.67 28.99 -9.11
C GLY A 446 -15.42 30.49 -8.93
N PHE A 447 -14.26 30.88 -8.39
CA PHE A 447 -13.93 32.26 -8.11
C PHE A 447 -13.41 33.03 -9.35
N SER A 448 -12.44 32.46 -10.06
CA SER A 448 -11.73 33.11 -11.18
C SER A 448 -11.72 32.31 -12.49
N HIS A 449 -12.37 31.15 -12.54
CA HIS A 449 -12.37 30.25 -13.71
C HIS A 449 -13.80 29.86 -14.11
N SER A 450 -14.71 30.85 -14.08
CA SER A 450 -16.13 30.63 -14.39
C SER A 450 -16.32 30.21 -15.85
N HIS A 451 -15.48 30.72 -16.76
CA HIS A 451 -15.49 30.33 -18.17
C HIS A 451 -15.24 28.82 -18.34
N GLU A 452 -14.23 28.28 -17.65
CA GLU A 452 -13.86 26.87 -17.72
C GLU A 452 -14.96 25.96 -17.17
N ILE A 453 -15.62 26.38 -16.09
CA ILE A 453 -16.70 25.62 -15.46
C ILE A 453 -17.92 25.54 -16.38
N ILE A 454 -18.36 26.68 -16.93
CA ILE A 454 -19.54 26.75 -17.80
C ILE A 454 -19.31 25.94 -19.08
N ASN A 455 -18.10 25.99 -19.63
CA ASN A 455 -17.74 25.24 -20.83
C ASN A 455 -17.31 23.78 -20.54
N LYS A 456 -17.44 23.32 -19.30
CA LYS A 456 -17.10 21.94 -18.88
C LYS A 456 -15.69 21.53 -19.31
N CYS A 457 -14.75 22.45 -19.13
CA CYS A 457 -13.34 22.18 -19.34
C CYS A 457 -12.80 21.27 -18.23
N ALA A 458 -11.81 20.45 -18.57
CA ALA A 458 -11.21 19.49 -17.66
C ALA A 458 -10.04 20.09 -16.87
N PRO A 459 -9.96 19.88 -15.55
CA PRO A 459 -8.81 20.33 -14.75
C PRO A 459 -7.55 19.53 -15.12
N VAL A 460 -6.46 20.24 -15.39
CA VAL A 460 -5.15 19.66 -15.73
C VAL A 460 -4.17 19.83 -14.57
N TYR A 461 -3.50 18.74 -14.20
CA TYR A 461 -2.49 18.70 -13.14
C TYR A 461 -1.11 18.43 -13.73
N TYR A 462 -0.07 19.00 -13.11
CA TYR A 462 1.31 18.60 -13.40
C TYR A 462 1.61 17.17 -12.89
N PRO A 463 2.69 16.52 -13.37
CA PRO A 463 3.03 15.16 -12.94
C PRO A 463 3.18 15.02 -11.42
N THR A 464 3.68 16.06 -10.75
CA THR A 464 3.92 16.09 -9.30
C THR A 464 2.70 16.54 -8.47
N GLN A 465 1.62 16.98 -9.12
CA GLN A 465 0.41 17.43 -8.44
C GLN A 465 -0.59 16.28 -8.32
N SER A 466 -1.18 16.12 -7.13
CA SER A 466 -2.24 15.14 -6.88
C SER A 466 -3.60 15.76 -7.19
N PRO A 467 -4.42 15.19 -8.09
CA PRO A 467 -5.79 15.68 -8.36
C PRO A 467 -6.70 15.69 -7.13
N GLN A 468 -6.39 14.87 -6.13
CA GLN A 468 -7.16 14.73 -4.90
C GLN A 468 -6.95 15.89 -3.92
N THR A 469 -5.79 16.56 -3.99
CA THR A 469 -5.36 17.53 -2.96
C THR A 469 -4.83 18.84 -3.50
N SER A 470 -4.33 18.87 -4.74
CA SER A 470 -3.69 20.04 -5.35
C SER A 470 -4.69 20.90 -6.13
N CYS A 471 -4.37 22.17 -6.33
CA CYS A 471 -5.04 22.98 -7.35
C CYS A 471 -4.67 22.46 -8.74
N ASN A 472 -5.60 22.53 -9.70
CA ASN A 472 -5.26 22.31 -11.10
C ASN A 472 -4.34 23.43 -11.59
N ALA A 473 -3.36 23.10 -12.43
CA ALA A 473 -2.42 24.05 -13.00
C ALA A 473 -3.07 24.92 -14.07
N PHE A 474 -3.90 24.31 -14.90
CA PHE A 474 -4.70 24.95 -15.94
C PHE A 474 -5.90 24.07 -16.27
N SER A 475 -6.69 24.47 -17.26
CA SER A 475 -7.84 23.70 -17.74
C SER A 475 -7.69 23.42 -19.23
N ARG A 476 -8.05 22.22 -19.66
CA ARG A 476 -8.18 21.85 -21.07
C ARG A 476 -9.64 22.04 -21.47
N CYS A 477 -9.90 22.85 -22.49
CA CYS A 477 -11.24 23.03 -23.03
C CYS A 477 -11.37 22.29 -24.37
N GLN A 478 -12.60 21.95 -24.74
CA GLN A 478 -12.86 21.26 -26.01
C GLN A 478 -12.50 22.15 -27.21
N ASN A 479 -11.83 21.54 -28.19
CA ASN A 479 -11.62 22.06 -29.54
C ASN A 479 -12.14 21.06 -30.60
N ASP A 480 -12.14 21.50 -31.86
CA ASP A 480 -12.73 20.74 -32.99
C ASP A 480 -12.00 19.43 -33.33
N ASN A 481 -10.75 19.27 -32.87
CA ASN A 481 -9.92 18.08 -33.13
C ASN A 481 -9.99 17.05 -32.00
N ASP A 482 -10.70 17.35 -30.90
CA ASP A 482 -10.83 16.43 -29.78
C ASP A 482 -11.75 15.26 -30.11
N THR A 483 -11.32 14.06 -29.71
CA THR A 483 -12.06 12.81 -29.90
C THR A 483 -11.94 11.94 -28.65
N VAL A 484 -12.98 11.15 -28.40
CA VAL A 484 -13.01 10.18 -27.29
C VAL A 484 -12.47 8.84 -27.78
N ILE A 485 -11.47 8.34 -27.07
CA ILE A 485 -10.89 7.01 -27.25
C ILE A 485 -11.58 6.07 -26.26
N HIS A 486 -12.34 5.11 -26.78
CA HIS A 486 -13.09 4.15 -25.98
C HIS A 486 -12.25 2.91 -25.64
N GLU A 487 -12.42 2.36 -24.44
CA GLU A 487 -11.94 1.01 -24.13
C GLU A 487 -12.70 -0.04 -24.98
N ASP A 488 -12.02 -1.12 -25.41
CA ASP A 488 -12.43 -2.12 -26.43
C ASP A 488 -13.71 -2.97 -26.14
N ASN A 489 -14.68 -2.48 -25.36
CA ASN A 489 -15.95 -3.16 -25.12
C ASN A 489 -17.17 -2.31 -25.55
N PRO A 490 -17.68 -2.50 -26.78
CA PRO A 490 -18.83 -1.75 -27.27
C PRO A 490 -20.12 -2.41 -26.77
N LYS A 491 -20.54 -2.09 -25.56
CA LYS A 491 -21.94 -2.27 -25.16
C LYS A 491 -22.56 -0.89 -24.90
N THR A 492 -23.25 -0.39 -25.93
CA THR A 492 -24.14 0.78 -25.94
C THR A 492 -23.45 2.14 -25.93
N ARG A 493 -23.74 3.02 -26.91
CA ARG A 493 -23.26 4.42 -26.90
C ARG A 493 -23.82 5.15 -25.67
N PRO A 494 -23.01 5.97 -24.96
CA PRO A 494 -23.50 6.69 -23.79
C PRO A 494 -24.46 7.80 -24.23
N SER A 495 -25.53 8.00 -23.45
CA SER A 495 -26.45 9.12 -23.60
C SER A 495 -25.91 10.34 -22.86
N PRO A 496 -26.16 11.58 -23.34
CA PRO A 496 -25.90 12.79 -22.58
C PRO A 496 -26.65 12.86 -21.23
N ASP A 497 -27.71 12.07 -21.09
CA ASP A 497 -28.55 12.00 -19.88
C ASP A 497 -28.09 10.90 -18.89
N ASP A 498 -27.03 10.15 -19.22
CA ASP A 498 -26.50 9.12 -18.32
C ASP A 498 -25.80 9.79 -17.12
N GLU A 499 -26.23 9.50 -15.89
CA GLU A 499 -25.67 10.18 -14.70
C GLU A 499 -24.24 9.73 -14.31
N ASP A 500 -23.71 8.70 -14.97
CA ASP A 500 -22.41 8.06 -14.65
C ASP A 500 -21.36 8.30 -15.76
N VAL A 501 -21.41 9.50 -16.38
CA VAL A 501 -20.50 9.91 -17.47
C VAL A 501 -19.78 11.21 -17.13
N CYS A 502 -18.58 11.39 -17.68
CA CYS A 502 -17.92 12.69 -17.66
C CYS A 502 -18.31 13.50 -18.90
N HIS A 503 -18.46 14.80 -18.73
CA HIS A 503 -18.64 15.75 -19.81
C HIS A 503 -17.36 16.54 -20.02
N PHE A 504 -16.99 16.70 -21.29
CA PHE A 504 -15.91 17.57 -21.73
C PHE A 504 -16.43 18.42 -22.88
N GLY A 505 -16.78 19.68 -22.59
CA GLY A 505 -17.60 20.50 -23.48
C GLY A 505 -18.93 19.81 -23.84
N SER A 506 -19.14 19.55 -25.13
CA SER A 506 -20.29 18.81 -25.67
C SER A 506 -20.08 17.30 -25.73
N MET A 507 -18.85 16.79 -25.50
CA MET A 507 -18.54 15.37 -25.54
C MET A 507 -18.96 14.64 -24.26
N VAL A 508 -19.28 13.36 -24.41
CA VAL A 508 -19.68 12.45 -23.34
C VAL A 508 -18.69 11.30 -23.29
N MET A 509 -18.08 11.10 -22.12
CA MET A 509 -17.07 10.08 -21.86
C MET A 509 -17.61 9.10 -20.81
N ARG A 510 -17.54 7.79 -21.09
CA ARG A 510 -17.80 6.78 -20.07
C ARG A 510 -16.64 6.70 -19.11
N ARG A 511 -16.88 6.15 -17.91
CA ARG A 511 -15.79 5.84 -16.99
C ARG A 511 -14.76 4.95 -17.68
N GLY A 512 -13.50 5.37 -17.65
CA GLY A 512 -12.36 4.71 -18.30
C GLY A 512 -12.06 5.18 -19.73
N ASP A 513 -12.96 5.92 -20.39
CA ASP A 513 -12.66 6.54 -21.69
C ASP A 513 -11.56 7.61 -21.53
N GLU A 514 -10.75 7.76 -22.57
CA GLU A 514 -9.65 8.73 -22.64
C GLU A 514 -9.88 9.76 -23.75
N LEU A 515 -9.31 10.96 -23.63
CA LEU A 515 -9.23 11.90 -24.76
C LEU A 515 -7.96 11.67 -25.57
N ASN A 516 -8.02 11.90 -26.88
CA ASN A 516 -6.82 12.03 -27.69
C ASN A 516 -5.92 13.19 -27.20
N GLN A 517 -4.63 13.12 -27.51
CA GLN A 517 -3.64 14.13 -27.14
C GLN A 517 -3.28 15.01 -28.36
N ASP A 518 -2.54 16.08 -28.12
CA ASP A 518 -1.90 16.92 -29.14
C ASP A 518 -2.88 17.57 -30.16
N THR A 519 -4.05 17.99 -29.68
CA THR A 519 -5.07 18.70 -30.49
C THR A 519 -4.88 20.21 -30.51
N ASP A 520 -4.19 20.77 -29.52
CA ASP A 520 -3.86 22.18 -29.29
C ASP A 520 -2.76 22.34 -28.22
N TYR A 521 -2.37 23.58 -27.88
CA TYR A 521 -1.33 23.84 -26.86
C TYR A 521 -1.64 23.24 -25.47
N ASN A 522 -2.91 23.21 -25.07
CA ASN A 522 -3.34 22.77 -23.73
C ASN A 522 -3.55 21.25 -23.63
N SER A 523 -3.47 20.54 -24.76
CA SER A 523 -3.59 19.09 -24.86
C SER A 523 -2.27 18.40 -25.18
N ILE A 524 -1.21 19.18 -25.46
CA ILE A 524 0.13 18.64 -25.71
C ILE A 524 0.62 17.88 -24.50
N CYS A 525 0.87 16.59 -24.70
CA CYS A 525 1.35 15.70 -23.65
C CYS A 525 0.46 15.69 -22.38
N VAL A 526 -0.85 15.81 -22.57
CA VAL A 526 -1.86 15.78 -21.49
C VAL A 526 -2.77 14.59 -21.68
N ARG A 527 -2.70 13.64 -20.76
CA ARG A 527 -3.59 12.49 -20.71
C ARG A 527 -4.82 12.80 -19.86
N CYS A 528 -5.99 12.66 -20.46
CA CYS A 528 -7.27 12.87 -19.79
C CYS A 528 -8.08 11.59 -19.75
N VAL A 529 -8.57 11.20 -18.58
CA VAL A 529 -9.37 9.99 -18.38
C VAL A 529 -10.62 10.33 -17.58
N CYS A 530 -11.77 9.77 -17.98
CA CYS A 530 -12.96 9.85 -17.14
C CYS A 530 -12.86 8.86 -15.97
N GLU A 531 -12.27 9.30 -14.86
CA GLU A 531 -12.13 8.46 -13.66
C GLU A 531 -13.37 8.50 -12.78
N VAL A 532 -13.84 9.71 -12.43
CA VAL A 532 -15.00 9.96 -11.59
C VAL A 532 -15.78 11.16 -12.15
N PRO A 533 -17.03 10.97 -12.61
CA PRO A 533 -17.92 12.03 -13.08
C PRO A 533 -18.10 13.20 -12.09
N PRO A 534 -18.38 14.44 -12.57
CA PRO A 534 -18.87 14.77 -13.92
C PRO A 534 -17.85 15.33 -14.93
N VAL A 535 -16.58 15.53 -14.59
CA VAL A 535 -15.55 15.99 -15.56
C VAL A 535 -14.38 15.00 -15.60
N PRO A 536 -13.65 14.86 -16.72
CA PRO A 536 -12.49 13.98 -16.76
C PRO A 536 -11.32 14.57 -15.96
N THR A 537 -10.47 13.70 -15.42
CA THR A 537 -9.21 14.06 -14.78
C THR A 537 -8.13 14.15 -15.85
N CYS A 538 -7.44 15.28 -15.96
CA CYS A 538 -6.31 15.43 -16.87
C CYS A 538 -4.99 15.57 -16.12
N GLN A 539 -3.96 14.87 -16.56
CA GLN A 539 -2.62 15.01 -16.02
C GLN A 539 -1.62 15.13 -17.17
N ARG A 540 -0.71 16.10 -17.04
CA ARG A 540 0.43 16.21 -17.95
C ARG A 540 1.35 15.02 -17.72
N LEU A 541 1.81 14.40 -18.80
CA LEU A 541 2.73 13.26 -18.70
C LEU A 541 4.12 13.74 -18.22
N PRO A 542 4.94 12.83 -17.67
CA PRO A 542 6.33 13.12 -17.31
C PRO A 542 7.13 13.68 -18.50
N TYR A 543 8.06 14.59 -18.22
CA TYR A 543 8.84 15.28 -19.26
C TYR A 543 9.62 14.31 -20.18
N ASP A 544 10.09 13.19 -19.63
CA ASP A 544 10.79 12.12 -20.36
C ASP A 544 9.89 11.34 -21.34
N GLU A 545 8.57 11.40 -21.17
CA GLU A 545 7.59 10.88 -22.13
C GLU A 545 7.13 11.94 -23.15
N CYS A 546 7.38 13.23 -22.88
CA CYS A 546 6.89 14.36 -23.69
C CYS A 546 7.90 14.91 -24.69
N ASP A 547 9.21 14.75 -24.46
CA ASP A 547 10.24 15.28 -25.35
C ASP A 547 10.50 14.30 -26.52
N HIS A 548 9.89 14.60 -27.67
CA HIS A 548 10.22 14.03 -28.98
C HIS A 548 10.72 15.09 -29.95
#